data_AF-A0A239KMC0-F1
#
_entry.id   AF-A0A239KMC0-F1
#
_cell.length_a   1.000
_cell.length_b   1.000
_cell.length_c   1.000
_cell.angle_alpha   90.00
_cell.angle_beta   90.00
_cell.angle_gamma   90.00
#
_symmetry.space_group_name_H-M   'P 1'
#
loop_
_entity.id
_entity.type
_entity.pdbx_description
1 polymer ?
#
loop_
_entity_poly.entity_id
_entity_poly.type
_entity_poly.pdbx_seq_one_letter_code
_entity_poly.pdbx_strand_id
1 'polypeptide(L)'
;MRFGPAYFSLKSEPFIYGLSDKVYGDWFFQYGEGLFLQQWNFIDTPNTNLVFINSETLELSIVEKSVPSVLWEMVEIDNKSVQLNCDTGRETVKYRIDIKKSDS
;
A
#
# COMPACT_ATOMS: atom_id res chain seq x y z
N MET A 1 -15.06 14.91 -15.08
CA MET A 1 -13.61 14.71 -15.26
C MET A 1 -13.19 13.58 -14.34
N ARG A 2 -12.48 12.56 -14.85
CA ARG A 2 -11.68 11.68 -13.97
C ARG A 2 -10.32 12.34 -13.86
N PHE A 3 -9.95 12.78 -12.66
CA PHE A 3 -8.57 13.17 -12.40
C PHE A 3 -7.76 11.87 -12.36
N GLY A 4 -6.57 11.88 -12.95
CA GLY A 4 -5.63 10.80 -12.76
C GLY A 4 -5.28 10.66 -11.27
N PRO A 5 -4.67 9.54 -10.86
CA PRO A 5 -4.23 9.35 -9.48
C PRO A 5 -3.39 10.55 -9.03
N ALA A 6 -3.66 11.04 -7.83
CA ALA A 6 -2.82 12.06 -7.22
C ALA A 6 -1.60 11.41 -6.57
N TYR A 7 -0.46 12.11 -6.63
CA TYR A 7 0.81 11.61 -6.13
C TYR A 7 1.39 12.59 -5.12
N PHE A 8 1.88 12.06 -4.00
CA PHE A 8 2.34 12.84 -2.86
C PHE A 8 3.66 12.31 -2.31
N SER A 9 4.49 13.22 -1.80
CA SER A 9 5.57 12.87 -0.88
C SER A 9 5.06 12.94 0.54
N LEU A 10 5.40 11.94 1.35
CA LEU A 10 4.98 11.86 2.75
C LEU A 10 6.14 12.20 3.68
N LYS A 11 5.81 12.76 4.84
CA LYS A 11 6.72 12.93 5.96
C LYS A 11 6.04 12.42 7.22
N SER A 12 6.82 11.94 8.19
CA SER A 12 6.31 11.47 9.47
C SER A 12 7.09 12.10 10.63
N GLU A 13 6.39 12.28 11.73
CA GLU A 13 6.96 12.60 13.05
C GLU A 13 6.30 11.62 14.04
N PRO A 14 7.05 10.66 14.62
CA PRO A 14 8.49 10.44 14.51
C PRO A 14 8.97 10.01 13.11
N PHE A 15 10.27 10.14 12.85
CA PHE A 15 10.87 9.82 11.56
C PHE A 15 10.75 8.33 11.21
N ILE A 16 10.29 8.04 10.00
CA ILE A 16 10.23 6.68 9.42
C ILE A 16 11.25 6.59 8.29
N TYR A 17 12.20 5.68 8.42
CA TYR A 17 13.24 5.47 7.41
C TYR A 17 12.65 4.96 6.09
N GLY A 18 13.02 5.59 4.97
CA GLY A 18 12.55 5.20 3.64
C GLY A 18 11.17 5.74 3.22
N LEU A 19 10.54 6.59 4.05
CA LEU A 19 9.25 7.20 3.74
C LEU A 19 9.41 8.44 2.83
N SER A 20 10.25 9.40 3.24
CA SER A 20 10.29 10.72 2.61
C SER A 20 11.01 10.78 1.25
N ASP A 21 11.71 9.71 0.85
CA ASP A 21 12.44 9.62 -0.43
C ASP A 21 11.60 8.97 -1.55
N LYS A 22 10.32 8.69 -1.29
CA LYS A 22 9.42 8.02 -2.22
C LYS A 22 8.20 8.88 -2.55
N VAL A 23 7.50 8.45 -3.60
CA VAL A 23 6.23 9.02 -4.06
C VAL A 23 5.14 8.00 -3.83
N TYR A 24 4.02 8.45 -3.29
CA TYR A 24 2.87 7.61 -2.96
C TYR A 24 1.64 8.05 -3.73
N GLY A 25 0.77 7.10 -4.07
CA GLY A 25 -0.55 7.37 -4.62
C GLY A 25 -1.51 7.95 -3.57
N ASP A 26 -2.69 8.33 -4.03
CA ASP A 26 -3.82 8.77 -3.21
C ASP A 26 -4.55 7.61 -2.50
N TRP A 27 -4.22 6.37 -2.87
CA TRP A 27 -4.75 5.18 -2.23
C TRP A 27 -4.00 4.85 -0.94
N PHE A 28 -4.77 4.59 0.12
CA PHE A 28 -4.29 4.07 1.39
C PHE A 28 -5.36 3.21 2.05
N PHE A 29 -4.94 2.30 2.94
CA PHE A 29 -5.85 1.48 3.74
C PHE A 29 -5.30 1.27 5.14
N GLN A 30 -6.06 1.66 6.16
CA GLN A 30 -5.68 1.43 7.56
C GLN A 30 -6.05 0.01 7.97
N TYR A 31 -5.12 -0.70 8.61
CA TYR A 31 -5.37 -2.04 9.14
C TYR A 31 -4.58 -2.27 10.43
N GLY A 32 -5.30 -2.50 11.53
CA GLY A 32 -4.71 -2.57 12.86
C GLY A 32 -3.89 -1.31 13.18
N GLU A 33 -2.69 -1.53 13.71
CA GLU A 33 -1.71 -0.49 14.05
C GLU A 33 -0.81 -0.14 12.86
N GLY A 34 -1.40 0.02 11.67
CA GLY A 34 -0.62 0.37 10.50
C GLY A 34 -1.42 0.81 9.29
N LEU A 35 -0.66 1.22 8.28
CA LEU A 35 -1.18 1.85 7.08
C LEU A 35 -0.55 1.22 5.84
N PHE A 36 -1.40 0.71 4.97
CA PHE A 36 -1.00 0.36 3.62
C PHE A 36 -0.99 1.59 2.72
N LEU A 37 0.04 1.68 1.88
CA LEU A 37 0.18 2.74 0.89
C LEU A 37 0.55 2.15 -0.47
N GLN A 38 0.13 2.85 -1.51
CA GLN A 38 0.59 2.61 -2.87
C GLN A 38 1.88 3.41 -3.11
N GLN A 39 3.03 2.74 -3.26
CA GLN A 39 4.32 3.39 -3.56
C GLN A 39 4.64 3.33 -5.06
N TRP A 40 4.91 4.47 -5.68
CA TRP A 40 5.30 4.60 -7.08
C TRP A 40 6.78 4.34 -7.28
N ASN A 41 7.14 3.45 -8.21
CA ASN A 41 8.54 3.02 -8.38
C ASN A 41 9.15 3.35 -9.75
N PHE A 42 8.34 3.45 -10.80
CA PHE A 42 8.83 3.55 -12.18
C PHE A 42 8.04 4.57 -12.99
N ILE A 43 8.74 5.35 -13.81
CA ILE A 43 8.12 6.34 -14.70
C ILE A 43 7.44 5.65 -15.89
N ASP A 44 7.97 4.48 -16.29
CA ASP A 44 7.64 3.85 -17.58
C ASP A 44 6.52 2.81 -17.50
N THR A 45 6.16 2.33 -16.30
CA THR A 45 5.08 1.37 -16.12
C THR A 45 4.17 1.79 -14.98
N PRO A 46 2.85 1.59 -15.09
CA PRO A 46 1.90 1.93 -14.04
C PRO A 46 1.89 0.90 -12.91
N ASN A 47 3.06 0.39 -12.52
CA ASN A 47 3.19 -0.63 -11.48
C ASN A 47 3.75 0.01 -10.21
N THR A 48 3.14 -0.36 -9.10
CA THR A 48 3.39 0.21 -7.77
C THR A 48 3.72 -0.89 -6.79
N ASN A 49 4.44 -0.57 -5.71
CA ASN A 49 4.56 -1.49 -4.60
C ASN A 49 3.39 -1.25 -3.64
N LEU A 50 2.87 -2.33 -3.06
CA LEU A 50 2.11 -2.23 -1.83
C LEU A 50 3.10 -2.21 -0.68
N VAL A 51 3.08 -1.12 0.10
CA VAL A 51 3.91 -1.01 1.31
C VAL A 51 3.03 -0.94 2.54
N PHE A 52 3.57 -1.36 3.68
CA PHE A 52 2.92 -1.26 4.98
C PHE A 52 3.83 -0.52 5.95
N ILE A 53 3.26 0.45 6.64
CA ILE A 53 3.88 1.19 7.73
C ILE A 53 3.27 0.70 9.02
N ASN A 54 4.08 0.14 9.91
CA ASN A 54 3.67 -0.19 11.27
C ASN A 54 3.83 1.06 12.17
N SER A 55 2.76 1.52 12.80
CA SER A 55 2.79 2.71 13.65
C SER A 55 3.42 2.49 15.03
N GLU A 56 3.50 1.25 15.51
CA GLU A 56 4.18 0.90 16.76
C GLU A 56 5.70 0.81 16.58
N THR A 57 6.15 0.11 15.53
CA THR A 57 7.58 -0.11 15.27
C THR A 57 8.21 1.00 14.42
N LEU A 58 7.39 1.83 13.78
CA LEU A 58 7.81 2.87 12.84
C LEU A 58 8.59 2.29 11.63
N GLU A 59 8.31 1.04 11.28
CA GLU A 59 8.96 0.35 10.18
C GLU A 59 8.10 0.40 8.91
N LEU A 60 8.74 0.77 7.80
CA LEU A 60 8.18 0.66 6.46
C LEU A 60 8.67 -0.65 5.82
N SER A 61 7.73 -1.44 5.32
CA SER A 61 8.01 -2.71 4.64
C SER A 61 7.32 -2.76 3.28
N ILE A 62 8.00 -3.32 2.28
CA ILE A 62 7.37 -3.65 1.00
C ILE A 62 6.69 -5.01 1.16
N VAL A 63 5.37 -5.02 1.06
CA VAL A 63 4.55 -6.22 1.21
C VAL A 63 4.42 -6.94 -0.12
N GLU A 64 4.18 -6.19 -1.20
CA GLU A 64 4.06 -6.75 -2.54
C GLU A 64 4.70 -5.81 -3.57
N LYS A 65 5.34 -6.38 -4.59
CA LYS A 65 6.06 -5.62 -5.62
C LYS A 65 5.34 -5.64 -6.96
N SER A 66 5.50 -4.56 -7.72
CA SER A 66 5.04 -4.48 -9.11
C SER A 66 3.55 -4.79 -9.30
N VAL A 67 2.72 -4.33 -8.36
CA VAL A 67 1.27 -4.46 -8.38
C VAL A 67 0.68 -3.45 -9.38
N PRO A 68 -0.22 -3.86 -10.29
CA PRO A 68 -0.87 -2.94 -11.24
C PRO A 68 -1.59 -1.81 -10.52
N SER A 69 -1.27 -0.54 -10.79
CA SER A 69 -1.76 0.64 -10.03
C SER A 69 -3.21 1.07 -10.28
N VAL A 70 -4.07 0.14 -10.71
CA VAL A 70 -5.43 0.44 -11.17
C VAL A 70 -6.47 -0.16 -10.23
N LEU A 71 -7.38 0.72 -9.77
CA LEU A 71 -8.60 0.39 -9.01
C LEU A 71 -8.34 -0.60 -7.86
N TRP A 72 -7.51 -0.17 -6.91
CA TRP A 72 -7.21 -0.94 -5.71
C TRP A 72 -8.38 -0.92 -4.72
N GLU A 73 -8.76 -2.11 -4.26
CA GLU A 73 -9.68 -2.31 -3.16
C GLU A 73 -9.06 -3.32 -2.20
N MET A 74 -8.95 -2.94 -0.91
CA MET A 74 -8.55 -3.89 0.13
C MET A 74 -9.79 -4.41 0.84
N VAL A 75 -9.86 -5.72 1.04
CA VAL A 75 -10.91 -6.36 1.84
C VAL A 75 -10.29 -7.21 2.94
N GLU A 76 -10.88 -7.16 4.13
CA GLU A 76 -10.53 -8.11 5.19
C GLU A 76 -11.11 -9.48 4.85
N ILE A 77 -10.29 -10.52 4.92
CA ILE A 77 -10.71 -11.90 4.61
C ILE A 77 -10.76 -12.77 5.87
N ASP A 78 -9.95 -12.46 6.89
CA ASP A 78 -10.03 -13.02 8.24
C ASP A 78 -9.35 -12.07 9.26
N ASN A 79 -9.40 -12.41 10.55
CA ASN A 79 -8.87 -11.56 11.64
C ASN A 79 -7.35 -11.28 11.58
N LYS A 80 -6.62 -11.87 10.62
CA LYS A 80 -5.15 -11.79 10.50
C LYS A 80 -4.68 -11.50 9.07
N SER A 81 -5.58 -11.36 8.10
CA SER A 81 -5.19 -11.17 6.72
C SER A 81 -6.18 -10.32 5.94
N VAL A 82 -5.60 -9.62 4.97
CA VAL A 82 -6.31 -8.77 4.02
C VAL A 82 -6.02 -9.25 2.61
N GLN A 83 -6.91 -8.94 1.69
CA GLN A 83 -6.74 -9.20 0.27
C GLN A 83 -6.81 -7.89 -0.51
N LEU A 84 -5.75 -7.59 -1.26
CA LEU A 84 -5.76 -6.52 -2.23
C LEU A 84 -6.32 -7.05 -3.56
N ASN A 85 -7.40 -6.44 -4.02
CA ASN A 85 -7.96 -6.64 -5.34
C ASN A 85 -7.52 -5.50 -6.25
N CYS A 86 -6.98 -5.83 -7.42
CA CYS A 86 -6.57 -4.87 -8.44
C CYS A 86 -7.40 -5.12 -9.71
N ASP A 87 -8.37 -4.26 -9.98
CA ASP A 87 -9.16 -4.34 -11.21
C ASP A 87 -8.47 -3.60 -12.36
N THR A 88 -7.98 -4.37 -13.33
CA THR A 88 -7.30 -3.86 -14.53
C THR A 88 -8.27 -3.42 -15.63
N GLY A 89 -9.57 -3.56 -15.42
CA GLY A 89 -10.62 -3.41 -16.43
C GLY A 89 -10.72 -4.60 -17.39
N ARG A 90 -9.81 -5.58 -17.29
CA ARG A 90 -9.84 -6.86 -18.02
C ARG A 90 -10.01 -8.04 -17.08
N GLU A 91 -9.26 -8.00 -15.97
CA GLU A 91 -9.27 -9.02 -14.93
C GLU A 91 -9.01 -8.38 -13.57
N THR A 92 -9.42 -9.09 -12.52
CA THR A 92 -9.12 -8.74 -11.14
C THR A 92 -7.99 -9.62 -10.63
N VAL A 93 -6.81 -9.02 -10.41
CA VAL A 93 -5.68 -9.69 -9.78
C VAL A 93 -5.84 -9.58 -8.26
N LYS A 94 -5.57 -10.68 -7.53
CA LYS A 94 -5.78 -10.76 -6.08
C LYS A 94 -4.47 -11.09 -5.37
N TYR A 95 -4.14 -10.33 -4.33
CA TYR A 95 -2.96 -10.54 -3.49
C TYR A 95 -3.41 -10.74 -2.05
N ARG A 96 -3.15 -11.92 -1.48
CA ARG A 96 -3.39 -12.20 -0.06
C ARG A 96 -2.19 -11.74 0.76
N ILE A 97 -2.45 -11.00 1.82
CA ILE A 97 -1.44 -10.43 2.71
C ILE A 97 -1.75 -10.88 4.13
N ASP A 98 -0.84 -11.64 4.72
CA ASP A 98 -0.92 -12.05 6.12
C ASP A 98 -0.08 -11.09 6.97
N ILE A 99 -0.73 -10.34 7.88
CA ILE A 99 -0.02 -9.46 8.82
C ILE A 99 0.15 -10.21 10.14
N LYS A 100 1.40 -10.35 10.58
CA LYS A 100 1.69 -10.78 11.95
C LYS A 100 1.27 -9.65 12.88
N LYS A 101 0.19 -9.82 13.65
CA LYS A 101 -0.09 -8.95 14.78
C LYS A 101 1.07 -9.10 15.77
N SER A 102 1.60 -7.98 16.25
CA SER A 102 2.35 -7.94 17.51
C SER A 102 1.40 -8.48 18.58
N ASP A 103 1.75 -9.61 19.21
CA ASP A 103 1.00 -10.10 20.37
C ASP A 103 1.13 -9.03 21.46
N SER A 104 0.00 -8.42 21.82
CA SER A 104 -0.14 -7.39 22.86
C SER A 104 -0.01 -7.98 24.26
#